data_AF-A0A9D4W8Q4-F1
#
_entry.id   AF-A0A9D4W8Q4-F1
#
_cell.length_a   1.000
_cell.length_b   1.000
_cell.length_c   1.000
_cell.angle_alpha   90.00
_cell.angle_beta   90.00
_cell.angle_gamma   90.00
#
_symmetry.space_group_name_H-M   'P 1'
#
loop_
_entity.id
_entity.type
_entity.pdbx_description
1 polymer ?
#
loop_
_entity_poly.entity_id
_entity_poly.type
_entity_poly.pdbx_seq_one_letter_code
_entity_poly.pdbx_strand_id
1 'polypeptide(L)'
;DEDGAIPLHDACAGGFLEIVQLLLNRANDAEHIKRMLESVDSEGDTPLHHAARGEHADVIRLLLSNGASATKENLYGKTPAELPEHGTDARRLLEAATTAMAT
;
A
#
# COMPACT_ATOMS: atom_id res chain seq x y z
N ASP A 1 -7.13 14.61 3.17
CA ASP A 1 -8.36 15.39 2.87
C ASP A 1 -9.34 15.20 4.03
N GLU A 2 -10.64 15.44 3.84
CA GLU A 2 -11.68 15.17 4.86
C GLU A 2 -11.78 13.67 5.20
N ASP A 3 -11.31 12.80 4.31
CA ASP A 3 -11.24 11.35 4.47
C ASP A 3 -9.93 10.89 5.14
N GLY A 4 -9.07 11.81 5.60
CA GLY A 4 -7.81 11.46 6.26
C GLY A 4 -6.72 10.92 5.30
N ALA A 5 -6.99 10.89 3.99
CA ALA A 5 -6.00 10.47 3.01
C ALA A 5 -4.85 11.48 2.92
N ILE A 6 -3.61 10.97 3.00
CA ILE A 6 -2.39 11.68 2.61
C ILE A 6 -2.11 11.52 1.11
N PRO A 7 -1.30 12.40 0.47
CA PRO A 7 -1.01 12.34 -0.98
C PRO A 7 -0.47 10.99 -1.48
N LEU A 8 0.11 10.18 -0.59
CA LEU A 8 0.57 8.84 -0.92
C LEU A 8 -0.60 7.90 -1.27
N HIS A 9 -1.78 8.03 -0.64
CA HIS A 9 -2.96 7.23 -0.98
C HIS A 9 -3.39 7.51 -2.43
N ASP A 10 -3.55 8.78 -2.79
CA ASP A 10 -3.98 9.18 -4.14
C ASP A 10 -3.00 8.72 -5.22
N ALA A 11 -1.69 8.89 -4.96
CA ALA A 11 -0.66 8.43 -5.88
C ALA A 11 -0.69 6.89 -6.05
N CYS A 12 -1.00 6.16 -4.98
CA CYS A 12 -1.13 4.71 -5.02
C CYS A 12 -2.42 4.26 -5.73
N ALA A 13 -3.54 4.92 -5.48
CA ALA A 13 -4.82 4.65 -6.14
C ALA A 13 -4.73 4.88 -7.66
N GLY A 14 -4.00 5.92 -8.07
CA GLY A 14 -3.76 6.26 -9.47
C GLY A 14 -2.66 5.45 -10.15
N GLY A 15 -1.91 4.61 -9.42
CA GLY A 15 -0.81 3.84 -9.99
C GLY A 15 0.41 4.68 -10.41
N PHE A 16 0.55 5.89 -9.87
CA PHE A 16 1.58 6.86 -10.28
C PHE A 16 2.93 6.55 -9.63
N LEU A 17 3.62 5.52 -10.13
CA LEU A 17 4.89 5.02 -9.59
C LEU A 17 5.92 6.13 -9.31
N GLU A 18 6.12 7.05 -10.24
CA GLU A 18 7.10 8.14 -10.09
C GLU A 18 6.71 9.12 -8.97
N ILE A 19 5.40 9.35 -8.77
CA ILE A 19 4.90 10.22 -7.70
C ILE A 19 5.05 9.50 -6.36
N VAL A 20 4.72 8.21 -6.29
CA VAL A 20 4.93 7.39 -5.09
C VAL A 20 6.41 7.42 -4.70
N GLN A 21 7.31 7.19 -5.64
CA GLN A 21 8.76 7.25 -5.39
C GLN A 21 9.21 8.64 -4.93
N LEU A 22 8.71 9.70 -5.57
CA LEU A 22 9.02 11.08 -5.19
C LEU A 22 8.58 11.37 -3.75
N LEU A 23 7.36 10.97 -3.37
CA LEU A 23 6.81 11.20 -2.04
C LEU A 23 7.63 10.46 -0.97
N LEU A 24 7.97 9.19 -1.20
CA LEU A 24 8.80 8.41 -0.26
C LEU A 24 10.22 8.99 -0.15
N ASN A 25 10.81 9.44 -1.26
CA ASN A 25 12.16 10.04 -1.26
C ASN A 25 12.23 11.42 -0.60
N ARG A 26 11.10 12.11 -0.47
CA ARG A 26 11.02 13.42 0.20
C ARG A 26 10.86 13.30 1.71
N ALA A 27 10.57 12.11 2.23
CA ALA A 27 10.54 11.88 3.66
C ALA A 27 11.94 12.10 4.27
N ASN A 28 11.99 12.77 5.44
CA ASN A 28 13.26 13.18 6.05
C ASN A 28 14.05 12.02 6.65
N ASP A 29 13.39 10.91 6.96
CA ASP A 29 13.97 9.72 7.60
C ASP A 29 13.07 8.48 7.43
N ALA A 30 13.58 7.33 7.85
CA ALA A 30 12.89 6.04 7.76
C ALA A 30 11.62 5.98 8.63
N GLU A 31 11.56 6.71 9.74
CA GLU A 31 10.36 6.76 10.60
C GLU A 31 9.23 7.54 9.93
N HIS A 32 9.55 8.60 9.20
CA HIS A 32 8.59 9.31 8.36
C HIS A 32 8.07 8.42 7.23
N ILE A 33 8.94 7.68 6.54
CA ILE A 33 8.51 6.69 5.52
C ILE A 33 7.55 5.69 6.15
N LYS A 34 7.93 5.08 7.28
CA LYS A 34 7.08 4.12 7.99
C LYS A 34 5.71 4.70 8.32
N ARG A 35 5.64 5.90 8.89
CA ARG A 35 4.35 6.57 9.19
C ARG A 35 3.52 6.80 7.93
N MET A 36 4.14 7.16 6.80
CA MET A 36 3.41 7.33 5.54
C MET A 36 2.83 5.99 5.05
N LEU A 37 3.58 4.90 5.16
CA LEU A 37 3.12 3.55 4.76
C LEU A 37 2.05 2.96 5.69
N GLU A 38 2.08 3.34 6.97
CA GLU A 38 1.13 2.90 8.02
C GLU A 38 -0.07 3.86 8.20
N SER A 39 -0.05 5.02 7.54
CA SER A 39 -1.18 5.97 7.57
C SER A 39 -2.43 5.30 7.02
N VAL A 40 -3.57 5.68 7.58
CA VAL A 40 -4.88 5.16 7.15
C VAL A 40 -5.83 6.31 6.87
N ASP A 41 -6.69 6.13 5.87
CA ASP A 41 -7.83 7.01 5.60
C ASP A 41 -9.05 6.64 6.47
N SER A 42 -10.20 7.25 6.17
CA SER A 42 -11.48 7.07 6.88
C SER A 42 -12.05 5.65 6.78
N GLU A 43 -11.61 4.87 5.79
CA GLU A 43 -11.97 3.46 5.63
C GLU A 43 -10.97 2.53 6.33
N GLY A 44 -9.93 3.09 6.96
CA GLY A 44 -8.83 2.34 7.54
C GLY A 44 -7.85 1.80 6.50
N ASP A 45 -7.96 2.24 5.24
CA ASP A 45 -7.10 1.78 4.17
C ASP A 45 -5.73 2.46 4.25
N THR A 46 -4.68 1.65 4.14
CA THR A 46 -3.31 2.14 3.93
C THR A 46 -3.06 2.45 2.45
N PRO A 47 -1.96 3.13 2.08
CA PRO A 47 -1.61 3.31 0.67
C PRO A 47 -1.48 1.99 -0.11
N LEU A 48 -1.09 0.90 0.57
CA LEU A 48 -1.02 -0.42 -0.05
C LEU A 48 -2.42 -0.99 -0.38
N HIS A 49 -3.46 -0.68 0.41
CA HIS A 49 -4.84 -1.05 0.06
C HIS A 49 -5.30 -0.36 -1.23
N HIS A 50 -5.00 0.93 -1.37
CA HIS A 50 -5.31 1.70 -2.59
C HIS A 50 -4.58 1.16 -3.82
N ALA A 51 -3.27 0.87 -3.70
CA ALA A 51 -2.51 0.24 -4.78
C ALA A 51 -3.05 -1.15 -5.15
N ALA A 52 -3.48 -1.94 -4.16
CA ALA A 52 -4.05 -3.26 -4.35
C ALA A 52 -5.40 -3.20 -5.07
N ARG A 53 -6.30 -2.30 -4.66
CA ARG A 53 -7.61 -2.10 -5.29
C ARG A 53 -7.49 -1.67 -6.76
N GLY A 54 -6.48 -0.87 -7.08
CA GLY A 54 -6.16 -0.47 -8.45
C GLY A 54 -5.28 -1.47 -9.24
N GLU A 55 -4.87 -2.57 -8.61
CA GLU A 55 -4.01 -3.61 -9.19
C GLU A 55 -2.66 -3.12 -9.74
N HIS A 56 -2.12 -2.07 -9.14
CA HIS A 56 -0.89 -1.42 -9.59
C HIS A 56 0.36 -2.17 -9.12
N ALA A 57 0.69 -3.27 -9.81
CA ALA A 57 1.75 -4.20 -9.43
C ALA A 57 3.12 -3.55 -9.15
N ASP A 58 3.51 -2.53 -9.90
CA ASP A 58 4.77 -1.82 -9.68
C ASP A 58 4.75 -0.95 -8.42
N VAL A 59 3.62 -0.30 -8.14
CA VAL A 59 3.43 0.45 -6.89
C VAL A 59 3.40 -0.50 -5.70
N ILE A 60 2.71 -1.63 -5.81
CA ILE A 60 2.69 -2.68 -4.78
C ILE A 60 4.12 -3.15 -4.46
N ARG A 61 4.92 -3.48 -5.49
CA ARG A 61 6.33 -3.87 -5.32
C ARG A 61 7.14 -2.78 -4.61
N LEU A 62 6.96 -1.52 -5.00
CA LEU A 62 7.67 -0.40 -4.40
C LEU A 62 7.31 -0.24 -2.91
N LEU A 63 6.03 -0.24 -2.58
CA LEU A 63 5.55 -0.08 -1.20
C LEU A 63 6.03 -1.24 -0.30
N LEU A 64 5.91 -2.49 -0.77
CA LEU A 64 6.38 -3.67 -0.04
C LEU A 64 7.89 -3.60 0.21
N SER A 65 8.68 -3.19 -0.79
CA SER A 65 10.12 -3.04 -0.66
C SER A 65 10.54 -1.94 0.33
N ASN A 66 9.65 -0.97 0.58
CA ASN A 66 9.84 0.07 1.59
C ASN A 66 9.23 -0.29 2.97
N GLY A 67 8.71 -1.52 3.12
CA GLY A 67 8.23 -2.04 4.42
C GLY A 67 6.73 -1.86 4.67
N ALA A 68 5.91 -1.64 3.65
CA ALA A 68 4.46 -1.62 3.81
C ALA A 68 3.94 -3.00 4.25
N SER A 69 3.00 -3.02 5.19
CA SER A 69 2.39 -4.27 5.69
C SER A 69 1.31 -4.78 4.73
N ALA A 70 1.49 -6.00 4.23
CA ALA A 70 0.49 -6.72 3.43
C ALA A 70 -0.61 -7.39 4.28
N THR A 71 -0.51 -7.33 5.61
CA THR A 71 -1.39 -8.03 6.56
C THR A 71 -2.25 -7.09 7.39
N LYS A 72 -2.10 -5.77 7.24
CA LYS A 72 -2.91 -4.78 7.94
C LYS A 72 -4.35 -4.88 7.44
N GLU A 73 -5.31 -5.02 8.35
CA GLU A 73 -6.73 -4.98 8.02
C GLU A 73 -7.25 -3.54 8.07
N ASN A 74 -8.08 -3.18 7.09
CA ASN A 74 -8.90 -1.96 7.10
C ASN A 74 -10.15 -2.12 7.98
N LEU A 75 -11.03 -1.12 8.03
CA LEU A 75 -12.24 -1.16 8.88
C LEU A 75 -13.28 -2.20 8.45
N TYR A 76 -13.14 -2.75 7.23
CA TYR A 76 -13.96 -3.84 6.72
C TYR A 76 -13.36 -5.24 7.02
N GLY A 77 -12.25 -5.30 7.75
CA GLY A 77 -11.53 -6.54 8.03
C GLY A 77 -10.85 -7.13 6.80
N LYS A 78 -10.52 -6.29 5.81
CA LYS A 78 -9.83 -6.71 4.58
C LYS A 78 -8.37 -6.32 4.61
N THR A 79 -7.51 -7.26 4.27
CA THR A 79 -6.10 -7.02 3.99
C THR A 79 -5.90 -6.57 2.54
N PRO A 80 -4.77 -5.91 2.19
CA PRO A 80 -4.48 -5.55 0.81
C PRO A 80 -4.53 -6.77 -0.13
N ALA A 81 -4.08 -7.95 0.30
CA ALA A 81 -4.06 -9.17 -0.52
C ALA A 81 -5.45 -9.67 -0.94
N GLU A 82 -6.51 -9.25 -0.25
CA GLU A 82 -7.89 -9.65 -0.54
C GLU A 82 -8.62 -8.73 -1.51
N LEU A 83 -8.05 -7.56 -1.84
CA LEU A 83 -8.69 -6.56 -2.69
C LEU A 83 -8.56 -6.81 -4.21
N PRO A 84 -7.42 -7.28 -4.76
CA PRO A 84 -7.26 -7.50 -6.19
C PRO A 84 -8.07 -8.70 -6.70
N GLU A 85 -8.32 -8.73 -8.01
CA GLU A 85 -8.97 -9.86 -8.67
C GLU A 85 -8.15 -11.16 -8.54
N HIS A 86 -8.82 -12.29 -8.69
CA HIS A 86 -8.15 -13.59 -8.63
C HIS A 86 -7.20 -13.81 -9.81
N GLY A 87 -6.00 -14.31 -9.52
CA GLY A 87 -5.04 -14.67 -10.56
C GLY A 87 -4.31 -13.48 -11.19
N THR A 88 -4.37 -12.29 -10.60
CA THR A 88 -3.59 -11.13 -11.04
C THR A 88 -2.23 -11.08 -10.37
N ASP A 89 -1.30 -10.33 -10.98
CA ASP A 89 0.04 -10.18 -10.43
C ASP A 89 0.02 -9.40 -9.11
N ALA A 90 -0.87 -8.42 -8.98
CA ALA A 90 -1.10 -7.70 -7.73
C ALA A 90 -1.41 -8.66 -6.58
N ARG A 91 -2.36 -9.60 -6.80
CA ARG A 91 -2.72 -10.61 -5.80
C ARG A 91 -1.54 -11.52 -5.45
N ARG A 92 -0.83 -12.05 -6.46
CA ARG A 92 0.33 -12.94 -6.24
C ARG A 92 1.43 -12.26 -5.43
N LEU A 93 1.72 -10.99 -5.71
CA LEU A 93 2.75 -10.22 -4.99
C LEU A 93 2.40 -10.06 -3.51
N LEU A 94 1.14 -9.74 -3.22
CA LEU A 94 0.66 -9.54 -1.85
C LEU A 94 0.59 -10.86 -1.08
N GLU A 95 0.10 -11.94 -1.69
CA GLU A 95 0.09 -13.29 -1.09
C GLU A 95 1.51 -13.83 -0.84
N ALA A 96 2.46 -13.54 -1.73
CA ALA A 96 3.86 -13.89 -1.50
C ALA A 96 4.46 -13.13 -0.30
N ALA A 97 4.12 -11.83 -0.16
CA ALA A 97 4.57 -11.01 0.96
C ALA A 97 3.99 -11.46 2.30
N THR A 98 2.71 -11.88 2.36
CA THR A 98 2.12 -12.40 3.59
C THR A 98 2.75 -13.72 4.03
N THR A 99 3.06 -14.60 3.07
CA THR A 99 3.71 -15.89 3.34
C THR A 99 5.13 -15.70 3.89
N ALA A 100 5.91 -14.78 3.32
CA ALA A 100 7.28 -14.50 3.77
C ALA A 100 7.37 -13.95 5.20
N MET A 101 6.29 -13.37 5.74
CA MET A 101 6.23 -12.89 7.13
C MET A 101 5.87 -13.98 8.14
N ALA A 102 5.34 -15.13 7.68
CA ALA A 102 4.91 -16.24 8.53
C ALA A 102 6.01 -17.31 8.75
N THR A 103 7.18 -17.16 8.11
CA THR A 103 8.33 -18.07 8.16
C THR A 103 9.48 -17.46 8.94
#